data_AF-A0A2V4E3R9-F1
#
_entry.id   AF-A0A2V4E3R9-F1
#
_cell.length_a   1.000
_cell.length_b   1.000
_cell.length_c   1.000
_cell.angle_alpha   90.00
_cell.angle_beta   90.00
_cell.angle_gamma   90.00
#
_symmetry.space_group_name_H-M   'P 1'
#
loop_
_entity.id
_entity.type
_entity.pdbx_description
1 polymer ?
#
loop_
_entity_poly.entity_id
_entity_poly.type
_entity_poly.pdbx_seq_one_letter_code
_entity_poly.pdbx_strand_id
1 'polypeptide(L)' 'MFRGILNETSVYPREIAKQTLIYNAVSVILVHNHPSGECKPSQQDILLTNKLNKYWHLLMLIF' A
#
# COMPACT_ATOMS: atom_id res chain seq x y z
N MET A 1 9.11 -2.96 -5.68
CA MET A 1 9.41 -1.69 -4.96
C MET A 1 8.82 -0.55 -5.79
N PHE A 2 7.88 0.23 -5.26
CA PHE A 2 7.32 1.40 -5.94
C PHE A 2 8.25 2.60 -5.71
N ARG A 3 8.45 3.46 -6.71
CA ARG A 3 9.27 4.68 -6.60
C ARG A 3 8.39 5.88 -6.93
N GLY A 4 8.35 6.84 -6.01
CA GLY A 4 7.64 8.09 -6.17
C GLY A 4 8.54 9.27 -6.52
N ILE A 5 7.91 10.40 -6.78
CA ILE A 5 8.52 11.74 -6.84
C ILE A 5 8.18 12.46 -5.52
N LEU A 6 8.76 13.64 -5.26
CA LEU A 6 8.65 14.41 -4.01
C LEU A 6 7.24 14.45 -3.37
N ASN A 7 6.16 14.36 -4.15
CA ASN A 7 4.79 14.54 -3.69
C ASN A 7 3.85 13.34 -3.92
N GLU A 8 4.26 12.30 -4.66
CA GLU A 8 3.41 11.12 -4.84
C GLU A 8 4.22 9.85 -5.18
N THR A 9 3.71 8.71 -4.72
CA THR A 9 4.13 7.38 -5.18
C THR A 9 2.93 6.70 -5.82
N SER A 10 3.04 6.32 -7.09
CA SER A 10 2.00 5.52 -7.75
C SER A 10 2.03 4.08 -7.22
N VAL A 11 1.06 3.74 -6.36
CA VAL A 11 0.87 2.39 -5.84
C VAL A 11 -0.30 1.72 -6.55
N TYR A 12 -0.07 0.52 -7.08
CA TYR A 12 -1.08 -0.24 -7.83
C TYR A 12 -1.56 -1.44 -7.00
N PRO A 13 -2.81 -1.45 -6.50
CA PRO A 13 -3.33 -2.51 -5.65
C PRO A 13 -3.26 -3.91 -6.30
N ARG A 14 -3.46 -3.99 -7.62
CA ARG A 14 -3.37 -5.26 -8.37
C ARG A 14 -1.99 -5.92 -8.28
N GLU A 15 -0.92 -5.12 -8.25
CA GLU A 15 0.45 -5.65 -8.20
C GLU A 15 0.76 -6.17 -6.79
N ILE A 16 0.20 -5.51 -5.76
CA ILE A 16 0.27 -6.00 -4.38
C ILE A 16 -0.48 -7.32 -4.28
N ALA A 17 -1.74 -7.38 -4.72
CA ALA A 17 -2.57 -8.60 -4.67
C ALA A 17 -1.90 -9.78 -5.38
N LYS A 18 -1.35 -9.56 -6.57
CA LYS A 18 -0.65 -10.59 -7.33
C LYS A 18 0.52 -11.18 -6.52
N GLN A 19 1.34 -10.34 -5.89
CA GLN A 19 2.45 -10.80 -5.05
C GLN A 19 1.93 -11.55 -3.82
N THR A 20 0.91 -11.03 -3.15
CA THR A 20 0.35 -11.70 -1.96
C THR A 20 -0.16 -13.10 -2.26
N LEU A 21 -0.84 -13.27 -3.41
CA LEU A 21 -1.31 -14.57 -3.88
C LEU A 21 -0.15 -15.52 -4.22
N ILE A 22 0.90 -15.02 -4.88
CA ILE A 22 2.09 -15.83 -5.21
C ILE A 22 2.76 -16.38 -3.94
N TYR A 23 2.78 -15.60 -2.86
CA TYR A 23 3.39 -16.02 -1.59
C TYR A 23 2.42 -16.69 -0.61
N ASN A 24 1.15 -16.92 -0.99
CA ASN A 24 0.11 -17.42 -0.10
C ASN A 24 0.02 -16.65 1.24
N ALA A 25 0.27 -15.34 1.22
CA ALA A 25 0.35 -14.58 2.45
C ALA A 25 -1.06 -14.22 2.96
N VAL A 26 -1.26 -14.34 4.27
CA VAL A 26 -2.55 -14.03 4.93
C VAL A 26 -2.77 -12.52 5.10
N SER A 27 -1.68 -11.74 5.13
CA SER A 27 -1.72 -10.30 5.34
C SER A 27 -0.54 -9.59 4.69
N VAL A 28 -0.65 -8.27 4.56
CA VAL A 28 0.40 -7.40 4.03
C VAL A 28 0.67 -6.25 5.00
N ILE A 29 1.94 -5.86 5.13
CA ILE A 29 2.35 -4.66 5.86
C ILE A 29 2.86 -3.66 4.83
N LEU A 30 2.34 -2.43 4.89
CA LEU A 30 2.76 -1.34 4.01
C LEU A 30 3.77 -0.45 4.74
N VAL A 31 4.89 -0.15 4.08
CA VAL A 31 5.94 0.72 4.58
C VAL A 31 6.28 1.76 3.51
N HIS A 32 6.34 3.02 3.89
CA HIS A 32 6.90 4.11 3.08
C HIS A 32 7.95 4.83 3.92
N ASN A 33 8.98 5.36 3.28
CA ASN A 33 10.02 6.12 3.97
C ASN A 33 9.81 7.62 3.74
N HIS A 34 10.02 8.41 4.79
CA HIS A 34 10.17 9.86 4.70
C HIS A 34 11.65 10.19 4.79
N PRO A 35 12.33 10.60 3.69
CA PRO A 35 13.75 10.97 3.72
C PRO A 35 14.07 12.11 4.69
N SER A 36 13.07 12.91 5.06
CA SER A 36 13.18 13.97 6.07
C SER A 36 13.42 13.46 7.49
N GLY A 37 13.19 12.17 7.77
CA GLY A 37 13.26 11.59 9.12
C GLY A 37 12.00 11.81 9.97
N GLU A 38 11.02 12.58 9.48
CA GLU A 38 9.74 12.78 10.16
C GLU A 38 8.79 11.60 9.90
N CYS A 39 8.29 10.96 10.96
CA CYS A 39 7.37 9.83 10.86
C CYS A 39 5.89 10.24 10.82
N LYS A 40 5.59 11.55 10.80
CA LYS A 40 4.22 12.03 10.75
C LYS A 40 3.62 11.71 9.36
N PRO A 41 2.51 10.98 9.27
CA PRO A 41 1.92 10.65 7.98
C PRO A 41 1.39 11.91 7.30
N SER A 42 1.62 12.02 5.99
CA SER A 42 0.97 13.02 5.15
C SER A 42 -0.51 12.68 4.93
N GLN A 43 -1.28 13.65 4.46
CA GLN A 43 -2.67 13.39 4.10
C GLN A 43 -2.78 12.38 2.94
N GLN A 44 -1.80 12.38 2.04
CA GLN A 44 -1.68 11.40 0.95
C GLN A 44 -1.45 9.98 1.48
N ASP A 45 -0.59 9.82 2.50
CA ASP A 45 -0.33 8.51 3.13
C ASP A 45 -1.61 7.92 3.73
N ILE A 46 -2.39 8.76 4.42
CA ILE A 46 -3.67 8.37 5.03
C ILE A 46 -4.69 7.97 3.96
N LEU A 47 -4.86 8.80 2.92
CA LEU A 47 -5.79 8.53 1.83
C LEU A 47 -5.44 7.26 1.07
N LEU A 48 -4.14 7.05 0.79
CA LEU A 48 -3.66 5.85 0.12
C LEU A 48 -3.91 4.60 0.97
N THR A 49 -3.58 4.66 2.27
CA THR A 49 -3.79 3.55 3.20
C THR A 49 -5.26 3.15 3.27
N ASN A 50 -6.17 4.14 3.37
CA ASN A 50 -7.62 3.88 3.38
C ASN A 50 -8.12 3.27 2.06
N LYS A 51 -7.63 3.76 0.92
CA LYS A 51 -7.97 3.20 -0.40
C LYS A 51 -7.52 1.75 -0.54
N LEU A 52 -6.30 1.43 -0.08
CA LEU A 52 -5.76 0.07 -0.10
C LEU A 52 -6.51 -0.86 0.85
N ASN A 53 -6.86 -0.38 2.05
CA ASN A 53 -7.64 -1.16 3.01
C ASN A 53 -9.02 -1.55 2.44
N LYS A 54 -9.71 -0.60 1.79
CA LYS A 54 -10.99 -0.88 1.12
C LYS A 54 -10.84 -1.94 0.02
N TYR A 55 -9.79 -1.84 -0.79
CA TYR A 55 -9.49 -2.82 -1.83
C TYR A 55 -9.18 -4.20 -1.23
N TRP A 56 -8.42 -4.27 -0.15
CA TRP A 56 -8.06 -5.52 0.52
C TRP A 56 -9.27 -6.24 1.09
N HIS A 57 -10.20 -5.50 1.70
CA HIS A 57 -11.45 -6.06 2.21
C HIS A 57 -12.29 -6.69 1.09
N LEU A 58 -12.33 -6.06 -0.10
CA LEU A 58 -12.96 -6.64 -1.28
C LEU A 58 -12.25 -7.89 -1.79
N LEU A 59 -10.92 -7.91 -1.79
CA LEU A 59 -10.13 -9.05 -2.24
C LEU A 59 -10.30 -10.27 -1.32
N MET A 60 -10.30 -10.06 0.00
CA MET A 60 -10.49 -11.12 1.01
C MET A 60 -11.89 -11.75 1.00
N LEU A 61 -12.88 -11.14 0.34
CA LEU A 61 -14.18 -11.76 0.15
C LEU A 61 -14.20 -12.78 -1.00
N ILE A 62 -13.15 -12.79 -1.84
CA ILE A 62 -13.08 -13.58 -3.07
C ILE A 62 -12.14 -14.79 -2.92
N PHE A 63 -11.32 -14.83 -1.87
CA PHE A 63 -10.38 -15.90 -1.53
C PHE A 63 -10.58 -16.36 -0.09
#